data_AF-A0A831X639-F1
#
_entry.id   AF-A0A831X639-F1
#
_cell.length_a   1.000
_cell.length_b   1.000
_cell.length_c   1.000
_cell.angle_alpha   90.00
_cell.angle_beta   90.00
_cell.angle_gamma   90.00
#
_symmetry.space_group_name_H-M   'P 1'
#
loop_
_entity.id
_entity.type
_entity.pdbx_description
1 polymer ?
#
loop_
_entity_poly.entity_id
_entity_poly.type
_entity_poly.pdbx_seq_one_letter_code
_entity_poly.pdbx_strand_id
1 'polypeptide(L)' 'MPQWLSNQLSRAFQRKDLRQIRYLNDCWFFYQHPKQSKNNKA' A
#
# COMPACT_ATOMS: atom_id res chain seq x y z
N MET A 1 10.29 -1.80 -1.28
CA MET A 1 9.04 -2.29 -0.67
C MET A 1 9.40 -3.31 0.39
N PRO A 2 8.91 -3.20 1.64
CA PRO A 2 9.19 -4.20 2.65
C PRO A 2 8.74 -5.59 2.21
N GLN A 3 9.47 -6.63 2.64
CA GLN A 3 9.16 -8.03 2.33
C GLN A 3 7.70 -8.37 2.66
N TRP A 4 7.19 -7.87 3.80
CA TRP A 4 5.83 -8.09 4.25
C TRP A 4 4.78 -7.51 3.30
N LEU A 5 5.03 -6.32 2.74
CA LEU A 5 4.09 -5.65 1.83
C LEU A 5 4.13 -6.33 0.44
N SER A 6 5.31 -6.77 -0.01
CA SER A 6 5.45 -7.54 -1.26
C SER A 6 4.73 -8.90 -1.19
N ASN A 7 4.82 -9.60 -0.06
CA ASN A 7 4.09 -10.85 0.19
C ASN A 7 2.57 -10.63 0.18
N GLN A 8 2.09 -9.50 0.71
CA GLN A 8 0.67 -9.14 0.67
C GLN A 8 0.19 -8.82 -0.75
N LEU A 9 0.96 -8.07 -1.54
CA LEU A 9 0.63 -7.81 -2.95
C LEU A 9 0.58 -9.09 -3.77
N SER A 10 1.54 -10.00 -3.58
CA SER A 10 1.56 -11.29 -4.30
C SER A 10 0.30 -12.12 -4.01
N ARG A 11 -0.13 -12.18 -2.75
CA ARG A 11 -1.37 -12.86 -2.35
C ARG A 11 -2.61 -12.18 -2.90
N ALA A 12 -2.67 -10.85 -2.86
CA ALA A 12 -3.79 -10.09 -3.40
C ALA A 12 -3.90 -10.27 -4.93
N PHE A 13 -2.76 -10.32 -5.62
CA PHE A 13 -2.68 -10.58 -7.06
C PHE A 13 -3.17 -11.99 -7.42
N GLN A 14 -2.72 -13.01 -6.69
CA GLN A 14 -3.20 -14.38 -6.86
C GLN A 14 -4.72 -14.50 -6.67
N ARG A 15 -5.27 -13.73 -5.72
CA ARG A 15 -6.71 -13.67 -5.44
C ARG A 15 -7.50 -12.74 -6.38
N LYS A 16 -6.81 -12.04 -7.29
CA LYS A 16 -7.35 -10.97 -8.15
C LYS A 16 -8.14 -9.91 -7.36
N ASP A 17 -7.74 -9.65 -6.13
CA ASP A 17 -8.37 -8.64 -5.29
C ASP A 17 -7.79 -7.25 -5.61
N LEU A 18 -8.36 -6.62 -6.63
CA LEU A 18 -7.96 -5.29 -7.10
C LEU A 18 -8.11 -4.21 -6.02
N ARG A 19 -9.06 -4.39 -5.08
CA ARG A 19 -9.27 -3.44 -3.97
C ARG A 19 -8.12 -3.53 -2.99
N GLN A 20 -7.72 -4.76 -2.64
CA GLN A 20 -6.58 -5.00 -1.75
C GLN A 20 -5.26 -4.50 -2.38
N ILE A 21 -5.05 -4.72 -3.68
CA ILE A 21 -3.88 -4.19 -4.39
C ILE A 21 -3.82 -2.66 -4.34
N ARG A 22 -4.94 -1.99 -4.59
CA ARG A 22 -5.02 -0.52 -4.53
C ARG A 22 -4.72 0.02 -3.13
N TYR A 23 -5.31 -0.58 -2.11
CA TYR A 23 -5.03 -0.22 -0.72
C TYR A 23 -3.55 -0.42 -0.34
N LEU A 24 -2.95 -1.54 -0.74
CA LEU A 24 -1.53 -1.82 -0.47
C LEU A 24 -0.59 -0.85 -1.21
N ASN A 25 -0.97 -0.40 -2.41
CA ASN A 25 -0.25 0.65 -3.12
C ASN A 25 -0.34 2.01 -2.41
N ASP A 26 -1.52 2.36 -1.90
CA ASP A 26 -1.69 3.57 -1.08
C ASP A 26 -0.82 3.48 0.18
N CYS A 27 -0.81 2.33 0.86
CA CYS A 27 0.09 2.08 2.00
C CYS A 27 1.57 2.22 1.61
N TRP A 28 1.99 1.70 0.46
CA TRP A 28 3.36 1.83 -0.04
C TRP A 28 3.74 3.29 -0.27
N PHE A 29 2.82 4.08 -0.84
CA PHE A 29 3.02 5.50 -1.07
C PHE A 29 3.23 6.26 0.25
N PHE A 30 2.41 6.01 1.27
CA PHE A 30 2.59 6.63 2.59
C PHE A 30 3.87 6.17 3.28
N TYR A 31 4.25 4.91 3.11
CA TYR A 31 5.49 4.36 3.65
C TYR A 31 6.73 5.02 3.03
N GLN A 32 6.72 5.31 1.72
CA GLN A 32 7.84 5.98 1.05
C GLN A 32 7.89 7.50 1.27
N HIS A 33 6.74 8.13 1.53
CA HIS A 33 6.63 9.60 1.65
C HIS A 33 6.15 10.04 3.05
N PRO A 34 6.91 9.76 4.13
CA PRO A 34 6.50 10.08 5.50
C PRO A 34 6.29 11.58 5.75
N LYS A 35 6.79 12.46 4.87
CA LYS A 35 6.66 13.92 4.97
C LYS A 35 5.36 14.49 4.39
N GLN A 36 4.58 13.74 3.62
CA GLN A 36 3.35 14.25 2.97
C GLN A 36 2.03 13.84 3.67
N SER A 37 2.09 12.99 4.70
CA SER A 37 0.89 12.54 5.44
C SER A 37 0.33 13.58 6.43
N LYS A 38 1.02 14.72 6.67
CA LYS A 38 0.56 15.76 7.60
C LYS A 38 -0.57 16.68 7.10
N ASN A 39 -1.05 16.54 5.85
CA ASN A 39 -2.02 17.48 5.27
C ASN A 39 -3.47 16.96 5.08
N ASN A 40 -3.83 15.76 5.54
CA ASN A 40 -5.23 15.27 5.50
C ASN A 40 -5.98 15.42 6.85
N LYS A 41 -5.63 16.44 7.63
CA LYS A 41 -6.49 17.02 8.66
C LYS A 41 -6.71 18.49 8.30
N ALA A 42 -7.65 18.77 7.41
CA ALA A 42 -8.26 20.07 7.20
C ALA A 42 -9.71 19.84 6.81
#